data_AF-I6B497-F1
#
_entry.id   AF-I6B497-F1
#
_cell.length_a   1.000
_cell.length_b   1.000
_cell.length_c   1.000
_cell.angle_alpha   90.00
_cell.angle_beta   90.00
_cell.angle_gamma   90.00
#
_symmetry.space_group_name_H-M   'P 1'
#
loop_
_entity.id
_entity.type
_entity.pdbx_description
1 polymer ?
#
loop_
_entity_poly.entity_id
_entity_poly.type
_entity_poly.pdbx_seq_one_letter_code
_entity_poly.pdbx_strand_id
1 'polypeptide(L)'
;MKTAQQVVSGILPLVASALSHASVSLVSEEATIHVIPGTTFSVTLNVSIDDGERVSGIDYFWRIDDATSGMFAIIGRDFAESLFSDPLFSNTAITELPASELAPQNGLVLGAVPENWEDYASTGIHFLATYTFSVSESVVGAFVLRTVSDPISGWSNTDFTSHDFDRHAAIIIHVGQVPEPETCSLFLGILAVAILILRVRPAFRMTHASPVNDATHLPDTSTISKPYPSMNTKMIKSAVAAICAAFPIVTTASAALIISDSGIVANSWSYDVTFDETTAANAALLFADMNEYSNIEAASTGSGTGQRNFIRAKAGASSAYFIYEFDFSGLTNYEATSIYLQDVAYLNNGTGAAHSIITSYKLGDTGDWITLNTVTNGQVSSSDTIPLTDAIDKVYYKVEFTSAVGTTFTTNNFQWNRSAPGATNTFQFTLNATPIPEPATTGIAILGAAAAIALVLKRQSPSHRRENPALASESN
;
A
#
# COMPACT_ATOMS: atom_id res chain seq x y z
N MET A 1 65.69 -20.35 27.28
CA MET A 1 64.90 -19.11 27.14
C MET A 1 64.56 -18.96 25.66
N LYS A 2 63.30 -19.19 25.27
CA LYS A 2 62.83 -19.06 23.88
C LYS A 2 62.02 -17.77 23.80
N THR A 3 62.50 -16.83 23.00
CA THR A 3 61.88 -15.52 22.75
C THR A 3 60.73 -15.71 21.76
N ALA A 4 59.50 -15.40 22.19
CA ALA A 4 58.32 -15.39 21.35
C ALA A 4 58.29 -14.09 20.53
N GLN A 5 58.23 -14.23 19.21
CA GLN A 5 58.13 -13.13 18.25
C GLN A 5 56.63 -12.87 18.03
N GLN A 6 56.13 -11.79 18.64
CA GLN A 6 54.75 -11.34 18.53
C GLN A 6 54.58 -10.59 17.21
N VAL A 7 53.97 -11.24 16.22
CA VAL A 7 53.55 -10.59 14.96
C VAL A 7 52.21 -9.92 15.22
N VAL A 8 52.22 -8.60 15.38
CA VAL A 8 51.00 -7.77 15.40
C VAL A 8 50.61 -7.52 13.95
N SER A 9 49.74 -8.36 13.40
CA SER A 9 49.03 -8.06 12.15
C SER A 9 47.91 -7.07 12.46
N GLY A 10 48.14 -5.80 12.12
CA GLY A 10 47.11 -4.78 12.08
C GLY A 10 46.10 -5.12 10.99
N ILE A 11 44.89 -5.53 11.39
CA ILE A 11 43.73 -5.62 10.51
C ILE A 11 43.23 -4.19 10.32
N LEU A 12 43.62 -3.56 9.22
CA LEU A 12 42.93 -2.38 8.69
C LEU A 12 41.51 -2.84 8.30
N PRO A 13 40.44 -2.18 8.77
CA PRO A 13 39.11 -2.44 8.25
C PRO A 13 39.10 -2.01 6.79
N LEU A 14 39.06 -2.99 5.88
CA LEU A 14 38.73 -2.76 4.49
C LEU A 14 37.24 -2.42 4.47
N VAL A 15 36.91 -1.14 4.67
CA VAL A 15 35.60 -0.62 4.34
C VAL A 15 35.52 -0.75 2.82
N ALA A 16 34.90 -1.84 2.35
CA ALA A 16 34.43 -1.91 0.98
C ALA A 16 33.37 -0.81 0.88
N SER A 17 33.80 0.38 0.46
CA SER A 17 32.90 1.35 -0.14
C SER A 17 32.23 0.61 -1.28
N ALA A 18 31.00 0.14 -1.06
CA ALA A 18 30.09 -0.10 -2.16
C ALA A 18 30.13 1.20 -2.95
N LEU A 19 30.74 1.16 -4.13
CA LEU A 19 30.55 2.23 -5.10
C LEU A 19 29.06 2.17 -5.37
N SER A 20 28.29 3.01 -4.68
CA SER A 20 26.90 3.21 -5.04
C SER A 20 26.97 3.76 -6.45
N HIS A 21 26.62 2.91 -7.41
CA HIS A 21 26.39 3.37 -8.75
C HIS A 21 25.21 4.31 -8.63
N ALA A 22 25.40 5.52 -9.12
CA ALA A 22 24.37 6.50 -9.06
C ALA A 22 23.16 6.02 -9.87
N SER A 23 21.99 6.15 -9.25
CA SER A 23 20.76 5.59 -9.78
C SER A 23 19.81 6.68 -10.28
N VAL A 24 19.14 6.41 -11.40
CA VAL A 24 18.10 7.25 -11.97
C VAL A 24 16.86 6.39 -12.17
N SER A 25 15.77 6.78 -11.53
CA SER A 25 14.49 6.04 -11.53
C SER A 25 13.33 6.95 -11.91
N LEU A 26 12.35 6.40 -12.61
CA LEU A 26 11.04 7.02 -12.78
C LEU A 26 10.13 6.61 -11.63
N VAL A 27 9.47 7.57 -10.99
CA VAL A 27 8.57 7.33 -9.85
C VAL A 27 7.29 8.13 -10.02
N SER A 28 6.17 7.61 -9.52
CA SER A 28 4.87 8.30 -9.49
C SER A 28 4.48 8.56 -8.04
N GLU A 29 3.73 9.65 -7.81
CA GLU A 29 3.15 9.93 -6.49
C GLU A 29 1.98 9.00 -6.17
N GLU A 30 1.28 8.53 -7.20
CA GLU A 30 0.14 7.65 -7.09
C GLU A 30 0.59 6.18 -7.13
N ALA A 31 0.26 5.42 -6.07
CA ALA A 31 0.40 3.96 -6.10
C ALA A 31 -0.86 3.27 -6.67
N THR A 32 -2.05 3.89 -6.49
CA THR A 32 -3.34 3.32 -6.88
C THR A 32 -4.34 4.40 -7.26
N ILE A 33 -5.09 4.18 -8.33
CA ILE A 33 -6.11 5.10 -8.85
C ILE A 33 -7.43 4.35 -9.05
N HIS A 34 -8.54 4.91 -8.55
CA HIS A 34 -9.89 4.44 -8.84
C HIS A 34 -10.55 5.35 -9.86
N VAL A 35 -11.05 4.78 -10.95
CA VAL A 35 -11.62 5.51 -12.07
C VAL A 35 -12.96 4.91 -12.49
N ILE A 36 -13.90 5.77 -12.86
CA ILE A 36 -15.20 5.35 -13.39
C ILE A 36 -15.04 5.08 -14.89
N PRO A 37 -15.62 4.01 -15.46
CA PRO A 37 -15.59 3.77 -16.89
C PRO A 37 -16.09 5.01 -17.67
N GLY A 38 -15.41 5.36 -18.77
CA GLY A 38 -15.76 6.55 -19.57
C GLY A 38 -15.22 7.87 -19.03
N THR A 39 -14.47 7.87 -17.93
CA THR A 39 -13.89 9.09 -17.34
C THR A 39 -12.39 9.20 -17.58
N THR A 40 -11.81 10.29 -17.09
CA THR A 40 -10.38 10.58 -17.19
C THR A 40 -9.72 10.53 -15.82
N PHE A 41 -8.44 10.19 -15.78
CA PHE A 41 -7.60 10.30 -14.59
C PHE A 41 -6.25 10.90 -14.95
N SER A 42 -5.52 11.35 -13.95
CA SER A 42 -4.18 11.92 -14.14
C SER A 42 -3.15 11.17 -13.31
N VAL A 43 -1.91 11.18 -13.79
CA VAL A 43 -0.73 10.60 -13.12
C VAL A 43 0.38 11.62 -13.15
N THR A 44 0.96 11.91 -12.00
CA THR A 44 2.17 12.73 -11.90
C THR A 44 3.39 11.82 -11.92
N LEU A 45 4.28 12.08 -12.88
CA LEU A 45 5.55 11.38 -13.03
C LEU A 45 6.69 12.29 -12.60
N ASN A 46 7.62 11.72 -11.85
CA ASN A 46 8.84 12.35 -11.37
C ASN A 46 10.07 11.52 -11.77
N VAL A 47 11.24 12.14 -11.82
CA VAL A 47 12.54 11.47 -11.90
C VAL A 47 13.26 11.60 -10.56
N SER A 48 13.69 10.47 -10.01
CA SER A 48 14.51 10.39 -8.81
C SER A 48 15.95 10.11 -9.22
N ILE A 49 16.87 10.97 -8.78
CA ILE A 49 18.30 10.90 -9.10
C ILE A 49 19.07 10.78 -7.79
N ASP A 50 19.86 9.73 -7.64
CA ASP A 50 20.73 9.51 -6.49
C ASP A 50 22.21 9.78 -6.86
N ASP A 51 23.03 10.06 -5.86
CA ASP A 51 24.51 10.04 -5.93
C ASP A 51 25.19 10.87 -7.05
N GLY A 52 24.82 12.13 -7.17
CA GLY A 52 25.58 13.13 -7.93
C GLY A 52 25.47 13.07 -9.44
N GLU A 53 24.63 12.20 -10.01
CA GLU A 53 24.36 12.17 -11.45
C GLU A 53 23.69 13.44 -11.95
N ARG A 54 23.90 13.70 -13.24
CA ARG A 54 23.33 14.85 -13.94
C ARG A 54 22.61 14.39 -15.19
N VAL A 55 21.28 14.47 -15.14
CA VAL A 55 20.40 14.00 -16.22
C VAL A 55 20.08 15.17 -17.15
N SER A 56 20.41 15.01 -18.43
CA SER A 56 20.21 15.98 -19.51
C SER A 56 19.02 15.65 -20.41
N GLY A 57 18.43 14.48 -20.25
CA GLY A 57 17.33 14.02 -21.08
C GLY A 57 16.80 12.68 -20.61
N ILE A 58 15.57 12.39 -21.00
CA ILE A 58 14.88 11.16 -20.66
C ILE A 58 14.06 10.65 -21.85
N ASP A 59 13.82 9.36 -21.89
CA ASP A 59 13.18 8.62 -22.97
C ASP A 59 12.43 7.42 -22.37
N TYR A 60 11.11 7.40 -22.52
CA TYR A 60 10.25 6.35 -22.00
C TYR A 60 8.90 6.33 -22.75
N PHE A 61 8.14 5.27 -22.51
CA PHE A 61 6.76 5.06 -22.95
C PHE A 61 5.87 4.81 -21.74
N TRP A 62 4.57 5.03 -21.91
CA TRP A 62 3.56 4.43 -21.04
C TRP A 62 3.12 3.10 -21.61
N ARG A 63 3.01 2.11 -20.75
CA ARG A 63 2.47 0.80 -21.04
C ARG A 63 1.42 0.45 -20.02
N ILE A 64 0.33 -0.15 -20.46
CA ILE A 64 -0.64 -0.77 -19.59
C ILE A 64 -0.67 -2.27 -19.86
N ASP A 65 -0.59 -3.07 -18.80
CA ASP A 65 -0.67 -4.52 -18.94
C ASP A 65 -2.12 -4.99 -19.04
N ASP A 66 -2.30 -6.10 -19.76
CA ASP A 66 -3.58 -6.77 -19.98
C ASP A 66 -4.68 -5.91 -20.65
N ALA A 67 -4.34 -4.75 -21.21
CA ALA A 67 -5.26 -3.97 -22.03
C ALA A 67 -5.16 -4.31 -23.52
N THR A 68 -6.30 -4.21 -24.20
CA THR A 68 -6.41 -4.24 -25.66
C THR A 68 -6.59 -2.83 -26.23
N SER A 69 -6.39 -2.68 -27.55
CA SER A 69 -6.66 -1.43 -28.27
C SER A 69 -8.04 -0.84 -27.93
N GLY A 70 -8.08 0.48 -27.78
CA GLY A 70 -9.28 1.25 -27.43
C GLY A 70 -9.67 1.27 -25.94
N MET A 71 -8.93 0.62 -25.04
CA MET A 71 -9.26 0.64 -23.61
C MET A 71 -8.80 1.92 -22.89
N PHE A 72 -7.56 2.34 -23.13
CA PHE A 72 -6.94 3.49 -22.50
C PHE A 72 -6.19 4.32 -23.54
N ALA A 73 -6.22 5.65 -23.39
CA ALA A 73 -5.46 6.54 -24.24
C ALA A 73 -4.90 7.74 -23.49
N ILE A 74 -3.74 8.24 -23.92
CA ILE A 74 -3.19 9.52 -23.47
C ILE A 74 -3.95 10.64 -24.17
N ILE A 75 -4.57 11.52 -23.39
CA ILE A 75 -5.32 12.68 -23.91
C ILE A 75 -4.70 14.02 -23.52
N GLY A 76 -3.63 14.00 -22.72
CA GLY A 76 -2.89 15.19 -22.35
C GLY A 76 -1.59 14.87 -21.63
N ARG A 77 -0.68 15.85 -21.65
CA ARG A 77 0.56 15.87 -20.89
C ARG A 77 0.89 17.32 -20.54
N ASP A 78 1.28 17.57 -19.30
CA ASP A 78 1.61 18.90 -18.80
C ASP A 78 3.02 18.91 -18.20
N PHE A 79 3.85 19.85 -18.64
CA PHE A 79 5.23 20.08 -18.17
C PHE A 79 5.36 21.36 -17.36
N ALA A 80 4.26 22.01 -16.96
CA ALA A 80 4.32 23.21 -16.14
C ALA A 80 5.23 22.97 -14.92
N GLU A 81 6.24 23.81 -14.73
CA GLU A 81 7.23 23.73 -13.65
C GLU A 81 8.26 22.58 -13.76
N SER A 82 8.22 21.79 -14.83
CA SER A 82 9.22 20.77 -15.11
C SER A 82 10.52 21.39 -15.60
N LEU A 83 11.64 20.85 -15.14
CA LEU A 83 12.94 21.14 -15.73
C LEU A 83 13.05 20.58 -17.16
N PHE A 84 12.35 19.48 -17.45
CA PHE A 84 12.33 18.80 -18.74
C PHE A 84 11.20 19.33 -19.61
N SER A 85 11.23 20.64 -19.90
CA SER A 85 10.13 21.35 -20.54
C SER A 85 10.07 21.26 -22.07
N ASP A 86 11.09 20.69 -22.73
CA ASP A 86 11.14 20.50 -24.19
C ASP A 86 10.89 19.02 -24.56
N PRO A 87 9.64 18.63 -24.89
CA PRO A 87 9.32 17.24 -25.19
C PRO A 87 9.76 16.82 -26.59
N LEU A 88 10.20 15.55 -26.72
CA LEU A 88 10.62 14.98 -28.00
C LEU A 88 9.51 14.96 -29.07
N PHE A 89 8.25 14.86 -28.63
CA PHE A 89 7.07 14.96 -29.48
C PHE A 89 6.07 15.94 -28.87
N SER A 90 5.33 16.68 -29.68
CA SER A 90 4.34 17.63 -29.19
C SER A 90 3.13 16.93 -28.54
N ASN A 91 2.39 17.67 -27.70
CA ASN A 91 1.13 17.16 -27.14
C ASN A 91 0.11 16.75 -28.21
N THR A 92 0.05 17.48 -29.32
CA THR A 92 -0.80 17.10 -30.46
C THR A 92 -0.40 15.74 -31.01
N ALA A 93 0.90 15.48 -31.21
CA ALA A 93 1.37 14.22 -31.77
C ALA A 93 1.11 13.02 -30.86
N ILE A 94 1.33 13.15 -29.54
CA ILE A 94 1.13 12.04 -28.60
C ILE A 94 -0.34 11.78 -28.25
N THR A 95 -1.26 12.70 -28.57
CA THR A 95 -2.71 12.54 -28.32
C THR A 95 -3.47 12.05 -29.55
N GLU A 96 -2.85 12.08 -30.73
CA GLU A 96 -3.42 11.54 -31.97
C GLU A 96 -3.37 10.01 -32.02
N LEU A 97 -4.43 9.39 -32.55
CA LEU A 97 -4.46 7.94 -32.80
C LEU A 97 -3.55 7.58 -33.99
N PRO A 98 -2.82 6.45 -33.94
CA PRO A 98 -2.80 5.45 -32.87
C PRO A 98 -1.77 5.75 -31.76
N ALA A 99 -1.02 6.85 -31.84
CA ALA A 99 0.07 7.15 -30.93
C ALA A 99 -0.38 7.27 -29.46
N SER A 100 -1.61 7.71 -29.22
CA SER A 100 -2.18 7.84 -27.88
C SER A 100 -2.67 6.54 -27.24
N GLU A 101 -2.92 5.47 -28.00
CA GLU A 101 -3.49 4.23 -27.43
C GLU A 101 -2.47 3.43 -26.63
N LEU A 102 -2.85 2.97 -25.43
CA LEU A 102 -2.04 2.06 -24.64
C LEU A 102 -2.40 0.61 -24.99
N ALA A 103 -1.77 0.06 -26.04
CA ALA A 103 -2.11 -1.28 -26.54
C ALA A 103 -0.88 -2.10 -27.04
N PRO A 104 -0.07 -2.66 -26.14
CA PRO A 104 -0.07 -2.41 -24.69
C PRO A 104 0.66 -1.11 -24.33
N GLN A 105 1.47 -0.57 -25.24
CA GLN A 105 2.21 0.68 -25.05
C GLN A 105 1.77 1.73 -26.05
N ASN A 106 2.01 3.00 -25.72
CA ASN A 106 1.76 4.10 -26.63
C ASN A 106 2.75 4.11 -27.81
N GLY A 107 2.36 4.73 -28.92
CA GLY A 107 3.08 4.60 -30.20
C GLY A 107 4.28 5.53 -30.38
N LEU A 108 4.49 6.50 -29.49
CA LEU A 108 5.56 7.50 -29.57
C LEU A 108 6.30 7.63 -28.25
N VAL A 109 7.60 7.91 -28.30
CA VAL A 109 8.38 8.24 -27.11
C VAL A 109 7.78 9.47 -26.40
N LEU A 110 7.75 9.42 -25.07
CA LEU A 110 7.21 10.48 -24.22
C LEU A 110 8.28 11.31 -23.51
N GLY A 111 9.54 11.02 -23.81
CA GLY A 111 10.71 11.70 -23.30
C GLY A 111 10.76 13.21 -23.54
N ALA A 112 11.64 13.86 -22.80
CA ALA A 112 11.85 15.30 -22.82
C ALA A 112 13.28 15.66 -22.41
N VAL A 113 13.71 16.86 -22.77
CA VAL A 113 14.99 17.46 -22.38
C VAL A 113 14.75 18.82 -21.72
N PRO A 114 15.71 19.37 -20.98
CA PRO A 114 15.65 20.75 -20.54
C PRO A 114 15.66 21.72 -21.73
N GLU A 115 14.97 22.85 -21.60
CA GLU A 115 14.89 23.89 -22.65
C GLU A 115 16.28 24.44 -23.02
N ASN A 116 17.19 24.50 -22.05
CA ASN A 116 18.58 24.86 -22.28
C ASN A 116 19.49 23.64 -22.06
N TRP A 117 20.35 23.35 -23.04
CA TRP A 117 21.28 22.22 -22.99
C TRP A 117 22.30 22.29 -21.85
N GLU A 118 22.50 23.48 -21.27
CA GLU A 118 23.36 23.68 -20.08
C GLU A 118 22.65 23.31 -18.77
N ASP A 119 21.33 23.18 -18.78
CA ASP A 119 20.52 22.78 -17.63
C ASP A 119 20.46 21.25 -17.52
N TYR A 120 20.37 20.76 -16.30
CA TYR A 120 20.34 19.32 -16.00
C TYR A 120 19.71 19.10 -14.63
N ALA A 121 18.96 18.01 -14.49
CA ALA A 121 18.51 17.57 -13.18
C ALA A 121 19.70 16.96 -12.43
N SER A 122 19.81 17.24 -11.14
CA SER A 122 20.86 16.68 -10.27
C SER A 122 20.23 15.85 -9.16
N THR A 123 20.99 15.41 -8.16
CA THR A 123 20.45 14.59 -7.06
C THR A 123 19.17 15.17 -6.45
N GLY A 124 18.15 14.34 -6.30
CA GLY A 124 16.84 14.69 -5.79
C GLY A 124 15.68 14.14 -6.63
N ILE A 125 14.46 14.52 -6.26
CA ILE A 125 13.24 14.21 -7.00
C ILE A 125 12.85 15.46 -7.79
N HIS A 126 12.67 15.29 -9.10
CA HIS A 126 12.29 16.38 -10.00
C HIS A 126 10.98 16.05 -10.69
N PHE A 127 10.07 17.03 -10.69
CA PHE A 127 8.85 16.93 -11.47
C PHE A 127 9.19 16.78 -12.94
N LEU A 128 8.56 15.79 -13.57
CA LEU A 128 8.74 15.53 -14.97
C LEU A 128 7.52 15.96 -15.77
N ALA A 129 6.37 15.31 -15.58
CA ALA A 129 5.14 15.68 -16.26
C ALA A 129 3.92 15.08 -15.58
N THR A 130 2.77 15.73 -15.75
CA THR A 130 1.46 15.17 -15.42
C THR A 130 0.79 14.69 -16.69
N TYR A 131 0.45 13.40 -16.74
CA TYR A 131 -0.27 12.80 -17.85
C TYR A 131 -1.76 12.71 -17.54
N THR A 132 -2.61 12.95 -18.54
CA THR A 132 -4.04 12.73 -18.44
C THR A 132 -4.45 11.62 -19.39
N PHE A 133 -5.14 10.63 -18.85
CA PHE A 133 -5.60 9.45 -19.57
C PHE A 133 -7.12 9.44 -19.66
N SER A 134 -7.66 8.89 -20.74
CA SER A 134 -9.06 8.49 -20.84
C SER A 134 -9.20 6.97 -20.69
N VAL A 135 -10.35 6.56 -20.15
CA VAL A 135 -10.75 5.16 -20.03
C VAL A 135 -12.04 4.94 -20.79
N SER A 136 -12.11 3.91 -21.62
CA SER A 136 -13.35 3.56 -22.34
C SER A 136 -14.48 3.18 -21.37
N GLU A 137 -15.73 3.48 -21.75
CA GLU A 137 -16.94 3.12 -20.98
C GLU A 137 -17.11 1.61 -20.78
N SER A 138 -16.53 0.78 -21.66
CA SER A 138 -16.64 -0.67 -21.59
C SER A 138 -15.61 -1.34 -20.70
N VAL A 139 -14.63 -0.60 -20.17
CA VAL A 139 -13.53 -1.14 -19.38
C VAL A 139 -13.95 -1.27 -17.93
N VAL A 140 -13.70 -2.43 -17.33
CA VAL A 140 -13.89 -2.72 -15.90
C VAL A 140 -12.78 -3.69 -15.48
N GLY A 141 -12.25 -3.53 -14.27
CA GLY A 141 -11.21 -4.42 -13.72
C GLY A 141 -10.04 -3.67 -13.10
N ALA A 142 -8.98 -4.41 -12.77
CA ALA A 142 -7.72 -3.87 -12.30
C ALA A 142 -6.66 -3.98 -13.40
N PHE A 143 -5.92 -2.91 -13.63
CA PHE A 143 -4.87 -2.81 -14.66
C PHE A 143 -3.60 -2.23 -14.05
N VAL A 144 -2.43 -2.56 -14.61
CA VAL A 144 -1.15 -1.98 -14.19
C VAL A 144 -0.66 -1.04 -15.26
N LEU A 145 -0.64 0.26 -14.97
CA LEU A 145 -0.01 1.29 -15.79
C LEU A 145 1.42 1.48 -15.32
N ARG A 146 2.39 1.32 -16.22
CA ARG A 146 3.82 1.45 -15.92
C ARG A 146 4.57 2.23 -16.98
N THR A 147 5.68 2.85 -16.61
CA THR A 147 6.64 3.32 -17.61
C THR A 147 7.52 2.18 -18.09
N VAL A 148 8.02 2.28 -19.32
CA VAL A 148 9.04 1.38 -19.90
C VAL A 148 9.98 2.21 -20.78
N SER A 149 11.19 1.72 -21.05
CA SER A 149 12.09 2.31 -22.05
C SER A 149 12.71 1.19 -22.91
N ASP A 150 13.25 1.53 -24.08
CA ASP A 150 13.97 0.56 -24.88
C ASP A 150 15.30 0.22 -24.20
N PRO A 151 15.86 -0.99 -24.37
CA PRO A 151 17.16 -1.31 -23.82
C PRO A 151 18.23 -0.34 -24.34
N ILE A 152 19.04 0.20 -23.43
CA ILE A 152 20.09 1.18 -23.70
C ILE A 152 19.52 2.57 -24.04
N SER A 153 18.20 2.77 -23.89
CA SER A 153 17.54 4.08 -23.87
C SER A 153 16.76 4.25 -22.56
N GLY A 154 16.78 5.44 -22.00
CA GLY A 154 16.18 5.68 -20.69
C GLY A 154 16.46 7.10 -20.26
N TRP A 155 17.69 7.38 -19.87
CA TRP A 155 18.11 8.74 -19.58
C TRP A 155 19.49 9.03 -20.17
N SER A 156 19.77 10.30 -20.44
CA SER A 156 21.08 10.75 -20.93
C SER A 156 21.79 11.58 -19.87
N ASN A 157 23.10 11.37 -19.73
CA ASN A 157 23.94 12.21 -18.90
C ASN A 157 24.39 13.49 -19.64
N THR A 158 25.16 14.37 -19.01
CA THR A 158 25.63 15.62 -19.63
C THR A 158 26.58 15.43 -20.83
N ASP A 159 27.12 14.23 -21.01
CA ASP A 159 27.93 13.86 -22.19
C ASP A 159 27.06 13.21 -23.29
N PHE A 160 25.73 13.27 -23.15
CA PHE A 160 24.74 12.66 -24.04
C PHE A 160 24.90 11.14 -24.19
N THR A 161 25.50 10.48 -23.20
CA THR A 161 25.55 9.02 -23.13
C THR A 161 24.23 8.53 -22.53
N SER A 162 23.57 7.60 -23.23
CA SER A 162 22.33 6.97 -22.79
C SER A 162 22.57 5.82 -21.81
N HIS A 163 21.68 5.71 -20.84
CA HIS A 163 21.67 4.70 -19.79
C HIS A 163 20.25 4.18 -19.57
N ASP A 164 20.14 2.96 -19.07
CA ASP A 164 18.88 2.40 -18.61
C ASP A 164 18.43 3.10 -17.31
N PHE A 165 17.11 3.14 -17.07
CA PHE A 165 16.61 3.46 -15.74
C PHE A 165 16.82 2.28 -14.79
N ASP A 166 17.13 2.56 -13.52
CA ASP A 166 17.21 1.51 -12.51
C ASP A 166 15.82 1.00 -12.12
N ARG A 167 14.81 1.88 -12.15
CA ARG A 167 13.41 1.53 -11.86
C ARG A 167 12.46 2.35 -12.72
N HIS A 168 11.36 1.71 -13.09
CA HIS A 168 10.22 2.34 -13.75
C HIS A 168 9.06 2.56 -12.76
N ALA A 169 8.24 3.58 -13.04
CA ALA A 169 7.04 3.83 -12.26
C ALA A 169 5.97 2.78 -12.59
N ALA A 170 5.19 2.37 -11.60
CA ALA A 170 4.07 1.43 -11.78
C ALA A 170 2.91 1.81 -10.84
N ILE A 171 1.69 1.78 -11.37
CA ILE A 171 0.46 2.25 -10.73
C ILE A 171 -0.65 1.24 -11.01
N ILE A 172 -1.45 0.93 -10.00
CA ILE A 172 -2.63 0.07 -10.15
C ILE A 172 -3.85 0.95 -10.45
N ILE A 173 -4.60 0.63 -11.50
CA ILE A 173 -5.83 1.32 -11.90
C ILE A 173 -7.02 0.40 -11.70
N HIS A 174 -7.95 0.80 -10.84
CA HIS A 174 -9.25 0.13 -10.66
C HIS A 174 -10.32 0.86 -11.46
N VAL A 175 -10.81 0.23 -12.52
CA VAL A 175 -11.90 0.75 -13.35
C VAL A 175 -13.23 0.11 -12.93
N GLY A 176 -14.21 0.93 -12.60
CA GLY A 176 -15.57 0.48 -12.25
C GLY A 176 -15.75 -0.02 -10.82
N GLN A 177 -14.65 -0.24 -10.09
CA GLN A 177 -14.65 -0.40 -8.64
C GLN A 177 -14.40 0.98 -8.02
N VAL A 178 -15.45 1.78 -7.90
CA VAL A 178 -15.41 2.91 -6.95
C VAL A 178 -15.64 2.27 -5.59
N PRO A 179 -14.68 2.28 -4.66
CA PRO A 179 -14.95 1.87 -3.29
C PRO A 179 -16.15 2.70 -2.86
N GLU A 180 -17.28 2.08 -2.51
CA GLU A 180 -18.35 2.86 -1.90
C GLU A 180 -17.69 3.55 -0.71
N PRO A 181 -17.70 4.89 -0.64
CA PRO A 181 -17.10 5.55 0.50
C PRO A 181 -17.92 5.11 1.72
N GLU A 182 -17.39 4.15 2.48
CA GLU A 182 -18.00 3.65 3.71
C GLU A 182 -18.28 4.81 4.68
N THR A 183 -17.55 5.91 4.51
CA THR A 183 -17.73 7.18 5.21
C THR A 183 -18.96 7.98 4.78
N CYS A 184 -19.43 7.92 3.52
CA CYS A 184 -20.59 8.70 3.06
C CYS A 184 -21.92 8.13 3.56
N SER A 185 -22.07 6.80 3.58
CA SER A 185 -23.24 6.13 4.16
C SER A 185 -23.30 6.35 5.67
N LEU A 186 -22.16 6.33 6.37
CA LEU A 186 -22.07 6.70 7.78
C LEU A 186 -22.39 8.19 8.02
N PHE A 187 -21.87 9.11 7.18
CA PHE A 187 -22.13 10.54 7.29
C PHE A 187 -23.58 10.91 7.01
N LEU A 188 -24.22 10.29 6.01
CA LEU A 188 -25.64 10.48 5.74
C LEU A 188 -26.50 9.93 6.88
N GLY A 189 -26.12 8.80 7.48
CA GLY A 189 -26.72 8.27 8.70
C GLY A 189 -26.62 9.23 9.87
N ILE A 190 -25.41 9.74 10.16
CA ILE A 190 -25.15 10.71 11.24
C ILE A 190 -25.90 12.03 10.99
N LEU A 191 -25.90 12.54 9.76
CA LEU A 191 -26.60 13.77 9.38
C LEU A 191 -28.12 13.62 9.52
N ALA A 192 -28.68 12.49 9.12
CA ALA A 192 -30.10 12.19 9.29
C ALA A 192 -30.48 12.14 10.78
N VAL A 193 -29.66 11.50 11.62
CA VAL A 193 -29.86 11.46 13.08
C VAL A 193 -29.71 12.86 13.70
N ALA A 194 -28.72 13.65 13.28
CA ALA A 194 -28.51 15.01 13.76
C ALA A 194 -29.67 15.94 13.39
N ILE A 195 -30.17 15.88 12.15
CA ILE A 195 -31.36 16.64 11.71
C ILE A 195 -32.59 16.21 12.50
N LEU A 196 -32.75 14.91 12.78
CA LEU A 196 -33.84 14.40 13.58
C LEU A 196 -33.78 14.94 15.02
N ILE A 197 -32.61 14.87 15.69
CA ILE A 197 -32.40 15.40 17.05
C ILE A 197 -32.66 16.92 17.09
N LEU A 198 -32.16 17.68 16.11
CA LEU A 198 -32.37 19.13 16.04
C LEU A 198 -33.84 19.51 15.80
N ARG A 199 -34.64 18.65 15.15
CA ARG A 199 -36.09 18.83 14.96
C ARG A 199 -36.94 18.30 16.13
N VAL A 200 -36.33 17.62 17.11
CA VAL A 200 -36.93 17.37 18.43
C VAL A 200 -36.56 18.55 19.35
N ARG A 201 -36.88 19.78 18.94
CA ARG A 201 -37.11 20.82 19.94
C ARG A 201 -38.50 20.55 20.55
N PRO A 202 -38.62 20.32 21.87
CA PRO A 202 -39.92 20.44 22.49
C PRO A 202 -40.38 21.87 22.20
N ALA A 203 -41.56 22.02 21.58
CA ALA A 203 -42.26 23.29 21.59
C ALA A 203 -42.46 23.62 23.06
N PHE A 204 -41.55 24.41 23.64
CA PHE A 204 -41.69 24.97 24.96
C PHE A 204 -42.81 26.00 24.81
N ARG A 205 -44.04 25.49 24.87
CA ARG A 205 -45.25 26.28 24.89
C ARG A 205 -45.19 26.99 26.22
N MET A 206 -44.64 28.20 26.24
CA MET A 206 -44.88 29.13 27.33
C MET A 206 -46.39 29.33 27.37
N THR A 207 -47.05 28.57 28.24
CA THR A 207 -48.37 28.91 28.74
C THR A 207 -48.20 30.28 29.40
N HIS A 208 -48.58 31.33 28.67
CA HIS A 208 -48.85 32.62 29.27
C HIS A 208 -49.92 32.40 30.33
N ALA A 209 -49.52 32.41 31.60
CA ALA A 209 -50.44 32.63 32.69
C ALA A 209 -51.04 34.02 32.46
N SER A 210 -52.36 34.06 32.33
CA SER A 210 -53.13 35.29 32.23
C SER A 210 -52.87 36.13 33.48
N PRO A 211 -52.42 37.39 33.37
CA PRO A 211 -52.32 38.25 34.54
C PRO A 211 -53.75 38.61 34.98
N VAL A 212 -54.07 38.23 36.22
CA VAL A 212 -55.22 38.77 36.93
C VAL A 212 -54.93 40.26 37.14
N ASN A 213 -55.78 41.11 36.57
CA ASN A 213 -55.82 42.52 36.91
C ASN A 213 -56.24 42.63 38.37
N ASP A 214 -55.33 43.06 39.23
CA ASP A 214 -55.73 43.74 40.46
C ASP A 214 -55.00 45.07 40.54
N ALA A 215 -55.79 46.11 40.75
CA ALA A 215 -55.36 47.48 40.68
C ALA A 215 -54.66 47.91 41.97
N THR A 216 -53.81 48.92 41.83
CA THR A 216 -53.25 49.77 42.90
C THR A 216 -52.01 49.24 43.63
N HIS A 217 -50.83 49.45 43.05
CA HIS A 217 -49.72 50.16 43.70
C HIS A 217 -48.50 50.29 42.77
N LEU A 218 -48.04 51.53 42.54
CA LEU A 218 -46.63 51.84 42.27
C LEU A 218 -45.87 51.73 43.61
N PRO A 219 -44.55 51.39 43.66
CA PRO A 219 -43.54 51.82 42.70
C PRO A 219 -42.39 50.82 42.40
N ASP A 220 -41.51 51.27 41.50
CA ASP A 220 -40.05 51.18 41.59
C ASP A 220 -39.25 50.03 40.94
N THR A 221 -38.28 50.51 40.15
CA THR A 221 -36.94 50.05 39.79
C THR A 221 -36.58 48.57 39.54
N SER A 222 -35.98 48.40 38.35
CA SER A 222 -34.84 47.55 38.02
C SER A 222 -35.01 46.03 38.16
N THR A 223 -35.04 45.30 37.04
CA THR A 223 -34.61 43.90 37.03
C THR A 223 -34.23 43.39 35.64
N ILE A 224 -32.90 43.29 35.46
CA ILE A 224 -32.16 42.12 34.93
C ILE A 224 -32.64 41.54 33.59
N SER A 225 -32.03 42.01 32.50
CA SER A 225 -31.83 41.19 31.30
C SER A 225 -30.83 40.07 31.61
N LYS A 226 -31.29 38.82 31.67
CA LYS A 226 -30.37 37.67 31.70
C LYS A 226 -29.87 37.42 30.27
N PRO A 227 -28.56 37.53 29.98
CA PRO A 227 -28.03 37.10 28.69
C PRO A 227 -28.15 35.59 28.58
N TYR A 228 -28.58 35.11 27.41
CA TYR A 228 -28.48 33.70 27.05
C TYR A 228 -27.01 33.26 27.18
N PRO A 229 -26.72 32.09 27.76
CA PRO A 229 -25.36 31.58 27.79
C PRO A 229 -24.93 31.31 26.35
N SER A 230 -23.98 32.11 25.86
CA SER A 230 -23.29 31.83 24.60
C SER A 230 -22.65 30.45 24.72
N MET A 231 -22.95 29.58 23.75
CA MET A 231 -22.26 28.30 23.63
C MET A 231 -20.74 28.55 23.61
N ASN A 232 -20.07 27.95 24.58
CA ASN A 232 -18.68 28.18 24.90
C ASN A 232 -17.79 27.65 23.76
N THR A 233 -17.37 28.55 22.86
CA THR A 233 -16.45 28.30 21.73
C THR A 233 -15.11 27.68 22.14
N LYS A 234 -14.82 27.61 23.45
CA LYS A 234 -13.65 26.93 24.02
C LYS A 234 -13.73 25.40 23.98
N MET A 235 -14.92 24.79 23.95
CA MET A 235 -15.05 23.32 23.83
C MET A 235 -14.73 22.82 22.42
N ILE A 236 -15.01 23.61 21.37
CA ILE A 236 -14.77 23.21 19.98
C ILE A 236 -13.26 23.28 19.63
N LYS A 237 -12.53 24.24 20.20
CA LYS A 237 -11.07 24.36 19.96
C LYS A 237 -10.24 23.30 20.69
N SER A 238 -10.75 22.75 21.80
CA SER A 238 -10.06 21.72 22.59
C SER A 238 -10.15 20.32 21.96
N ALA A 239 -11.19 20.06 21.15
CA ALA A 239 -11.33 18.79 20.41
C ALA A 239 -10.42 18.72 19.17
N VAL A 240 -10.08 19.87 18.56
CA VAL A 240 -9.23 19.92 17.36
C VAL A 240 -7.73 19.83 17.71
N ALA A 241 -7.32 20.36 18.86
CA ALA A 241 -5.92 20.31 19.29
C ALA A 241 -5.46 18.93 19.80
N ALA A 242 -6.39 18.06 20.21
CA ALA A 242 -6.08 16.71 20.69
C ALA A 242 -5.80 15.70 19.56
N ILE A 243 -6.15 16.03 18.31
CA ILE A 243 -5.95 15.17 17.13
C ILE A 243 -4.55 15.36 16.53
N CYS A 244 -3.87 16.49 16.80
CA CYS A 244 -2.55 16.79 16.22
C CYS A 244 -1.34 16.35 17.07
N ALA A 245 -1.55 15.81 18.28
CA ALA A 245 -0.47 15.44 19.20
C ALA A 245 -0.08 13.95 19.17
N ALA A 246 -0.62 13.17 18.24
CA ALA A 246 -0.32 11.75 18.07
C ALA A 246 0.38 11.50 16.73
N PHE A 247 1.61 11.99 16.58
CA PHE A 247 2.53 11.48 15.57
C PHE A 247 3.65 10.72 16.29
N PRO A 248 3.73 9.39 16.16
CA PRO A 248 4.81 8.63 16.75
C PRO A 248 6.12 8.88 16.00
N ILE A 249 7.18 8.69 16.78
CA ILE A 249 8.59 8.65 16.41
C ILE A 249 8.77 7.73 15.20
N VAL A 250 9.54 8.19 14.21
CA VAL A 250 9.99 7.40 13.05
C VAL A 250 10.84 6.23 13.57
N THR A 251 10.20 5.10 13.81
CA THR A 251 10.86 3.80 13.77
C THR A 251 11.21 3.54 12.31
N THR A 252 12.43 3.09 12.04
CA THR A 252 12.83 2.60 10.72
C THR A 252 11.77 1.62 10.23
N ALA A 253 10.96 2.06 9.27
CA ALA A 253 9.87 1.25 8.74
C ALA A 253 10.49 -0.01 8.13
N SER A 254 10.17 -1.14 8.73
CA SER A 254 10.43 -2.43 8.15
C SER A 254 9.47 -2.61 6.98
N ALA A 255 9.95 -3.19 5.87
CA ALA A 255 9.14 -3.42 4.68
C ALA A 255 8.27 -4.67 4.89
N ALA A 256 7.06 -4.45 5.42
CA ALA A 256 6.00 -5.45 5.34
C ALA A 256 5.41 -5.46 3.92
N LEU A 257 5.17 -6.64 3.37
CA LEU A 257 4.41 -6.82 2.13
C LEU A 257 2.93 -6.60 2.46
N ILE A 258 2.44 -5.39 2.17
CA ILE A 258 1.05 -5.01 2.43
C ILE A 258 0.14 -5.61 1.35
N ILE A 259 -0.83 -6.39 1.78
CA ILE A 259 -1.86 -7.03 0.95
C ILE A 259 -3.18 -6.29 1.18
N SER A 260 -3.74 -5.77 0.09
CA SER A 260 -5.02 -5.06 0.07
C SER A 260 -6.03 -5.76 -0.83
N ASP A 261 -7.30 -5.40 -0.72
CA ASP A 261 -8.38 -5.99 -1.53
C ASP A 261 -8.11 -5.92 -3.04
N SER A 262 -7.43 -4.86 -3.48
CA SER A 262 -7.03 -4.64 -4.88
C SER A 262 -6.11 -5.71 -5.44
N GLY A 263 -5.29 -6.34 -4.59
CA GLY A 263 -4.38 -7.41 -5.00
C GLY A 263 -5.07 -8.78 -5.08
N ILE A 264 -6.30 -8.92 -4.58
CA ILE A 264 -7.01 -10.19 -4.56
C ILE A 264 -7.63 -10.44 -5.95
N VAL A 265 -7.08 -11.42 -6.66
CA VAL A 265 -7.58 -11.91 -7.96
C VAL A 265 -8.15 -13.31 -7.76
N ALA A 266 -9.41 -13.50 -8.17
CA ALA A 266 -10.10 -14.79 -8.04
C ALA A 266 -10.00 -15.39 -6.62
N ASN A 267 -10.27 -14.57 -5.60
CA ASN A 267 -10.24 -14.96 -4.17
C ASN A 267 -8.84 -15.33 -3.65
N SER A 268 -7.77 -14.87 -4.32
CA SER A 268 -6.40 -15.15 -3.90
C SER A 268 -5.44 -13.99 -4.18
N TRP A 269 -4.38 -13.90 -3.39
CA TRP A 269 -3.19 -13.09 -3.66
C TRP A 269 -1.96 -13.99 -3.62
N SER A 270 -0.95 -13.75 -4.46
CA SER A 270 0.26 -14.58 -4.51
C SER A 270 1.53 -13.74 -4.59
N TYR A 271 2.59 -14.25 -3.96
CA TYR A 271 3.95 -13.76 -4.03
C TYR A 271 4.90 -14.92 -4.27
N ASP A 272 5.71 -14.80 -5.31
CA ASP A 272 6.66 -15.82 -5.72
C ASP A 272 8.05 -15.19 -5.79
N VAL A 273 9.08 -15.90 -5.32
CA VAL A 273 10.47 -15.49 -5.56
C VAL A 273 11.00 -16.28 -6.74
N THR A 274 11.21 -15.60 -7.85
CA THR A 274 11.57 -16.22 -9.12
C THR A 274 13.08 -16.48 -9.25
N PHE A 275 13.43 -17.23 -10.30
CA PHE A 275 14.82 -17.48 -10.66
C PHE A 275 15.59 -16.19 -10.96
N ASP A 276 14.97 -15.21 -11.64
CA ASP A 276 15.65 -13.99 -12.08
C ASP A 276 15.88 -13.00 -10.91
N GLU A 277 15.00 -13.03 -9.91
CA GLU A 277 15.12 -12.19 -8.70
C GLU A 277 16.22 -12.68 -7.75
N THR A 278 16.57 -13.97 -7.78
CA THR A 278 17.62 -14.55 -6.92
C THR A 278 19.03 -14.40 -7.49
N THR A 279 19.26 -13.38 -8.32
CA THR A 279 20.57 -13.02 -8.86
C THR A 279 21.24 -11.94 -8.02
N ALA A 280 22.57 -11.84 -8.08
CA ALA A 280 23.32 -10.79 -7.37
C ALA A 280 22.92 -9.37 -7.81
N ALA A 281 22.54 -9.19 -9.07
CA ALA A 281 22.09 -7.90 -9.61
C ALA A 281 20.73 -7.48 -9.04
N ASN A 282 19.80 -8.43 -8.86
CA ASN A 282 18.44 -8.16 -8.40
C ASN A 282 18.27 -8.34 -6.88
N ALA A 283 19.31 -8.76 -6.17
CA ALA A 283 19.26 -9.05 -4.74
C ALA A 283 18.76 -7.87 -3.89
N ALA A 284 19.08 -6.64 -4.30
CA ALA A 284 18.63 -5.45 -3.60
C ALA A 284 17.09 -5.30 -3.61
N LEU A 285 16.44 -5.63 -4.72
CA LEU A 285 14.98 -5.61 -4.84
C LEU A 285 14.38 -6.67 -3.93
N LEU A 286 14.91 -7.90 -3.99
CA LEU A 286 14.44 -8.99 -3.15
C LEU A 286 14.62 -8.73 -1.64
N PHE A 287 15.74 -8.10 -1.25
CA PHE A 287 16.00 -7.77 0.15
C PHE A 287 15.16 -6.59 0.63
N ALA A 288 14.69 -5.72 -0.27
CA ALA A 288 13.75 -4.66 0.07
C ALA A 288 12.37 -5.21 0.47
N ASP A 289 12.02 -6.42 0.05
CA ASP A 289 10.78 -7.10 0.46
C ASP A 289 10.90 -7.84 1.81
N MET A 290 12.12 -7.95 2.36
CA MET A 290 12.36 -8.66 3.61
C MET A 290 12.19 -7.72 4.81
N ASN A 291 11.32 -8.11 5.74
CA ASN A 291 11.13 -7.41 7.01
C ASN A 291 12.43 -7.37 7.84
N GLU A 292 13.19 -8.46 7.85
CA GLU A 292 14.47 -8.51 8.54
C GLU A 292 15.41 -9.49 7.83
N TYR A 293 16.70 -9.20 7.77
CA TYR A 293 17.68 -10.16 7.28
C TYR A 293 19.08 -9.91 7.85
N SER A 294 19.89 -10.96 7.91
CA SER A 294 21.26 -10.88 8.38
C SER A 294 22.14 -11.93 7.71
N ASN A 295 23.35 -11.53 7.30
CA ASN A 295 24.38 -12.39 6.74
C ASN A 295 23.92 -13.28 5.57
N ILE A 296 23.04 -12.77 4.70
CA ILE A 296 22.63 -13.46 3.47
C ILE A 296 23.09 -12.72 2.21
N GLU A 297 23.17 -13.44 1.11
CA GLU A 297 23.46 -12.90 -0.23
C GLU A 297 22.79 -13.76 -1.31
N ALA A 298 22.49 -13.15 -2.46
CA ALA A 298 22.10 -13.88 -3.65
C ALA A 298 23.35 -14.43 -4.35
N ALA A 299 23.24 -15.64 -4.92
CA ALA A 299 24.33 -16.29 -5.61
C ALA A 299 23.83 -17.17 -6.75
N SER A 300 24.72 -17.45 -7.69
CA SER A 300 24.46 -18.37 -8.79
C SER A 300 25.57 -19.41 -8.94
N THR A 301 25.22 -20.56 -9.51
CA THR A 301 26.17 -21.62 -9.90
C THR A 301 25.76 -22.23 -11.24
N GLY A 302 26.72 -22.80 -11.98
CA GLY A 302 26.45 -23.43 -13.27
C GLY A 302 26.19 -22.43 -14.40
N SER A 303 25.71 -22.93 -15.53
CA SER A 303 25.36 -22.15 -16.73
C SER A 303 24.29 -22.85 -17.55
N GLY A 304 23.58 -22.10 -18.42
CA GLY A 304 22.50 -22.61 -19.25
C GLY A 304 21.42 -23.31 -18.43
N THR A 305 20.97 -24.49 -18.86
CA THR A 305 19.97 -25.30 -18.12
C THR A 305 20.51 -25.84 -16.78
N GLY A 306 21.83 -25.88 -16.60
CA GLY A 306 22.50 -26.24 -15.36
C GLY A 306 22.63 -25.08 -14.37
N GLN A 307 22.28 -23.85 -14.76
CA GLN A 307 22.36 -22.69 -13.88
C GLN A 307 21.38 -22.84 -12.71
N ARG A 308 21.81 -22.42 -11.53
CA ARG A 308 20.98 -22.32 -10.33
C ARG A 308 21.19 -20.98 -9.68
N ASN A 309 20.09 -20.29 -9.36
CA ASN A 309 20.09 -19.06 -8.58
C ASN A 309 19.43 -19.35 -7.21
N PHE A 310 19.90 -18.69 -6.16
CA PHE A 310 19.48 -18.95 -4.79
C PHE A 310 19.95 -17.87 -3.82
N ILE A 311 19.33 -17.83 -2.64
CA ILE A 311 19.84 -17.10 -1.48
C ILE A 311 20.67 -18.03 -0.62
N ARG A 312 21.82 -17.53 -0.15
CA ARG A 312 22.72 -18.29 0.73
C ARG A 312 23.17 -17.47 1.92
N ALA A 313 23.65 -18.17 2.94
CA ALA A 313 24.41 -17.54 4.01
C ALA A 313 25.78 -17.05 3.50
N LYS A 314 26.19 -15.85 3.91
CA LYS A 314 27.50 -15.26 3.59
C LYS A 314 28.62 -16.10 4.19
N ALA A 315 29.65 -16.36 3.39
CA ALA A 315 30.82 -17.11 3.85
C ALA A 315 31.48 -16.42 5.04
N GLY A 316 31.92 -17.21 6.03
CA GLY A 316 32.57 -16.69 7.24
C GLY A 316 31.62 -16.30 8.39
N ALA A 317 30.31 -16.18 8.16
CA ALA A 317 29.34 -16.04 9.24
C ALA A 317 29.05 -17.40 9.91
N SER A 318 28.56 -17.40 11.16
CA SER A 318 28.15 -18.61 11.89
C SER A 318 26.62 -18.80 11.92
N SER A 319 25.87 -17.72 11.68
CA SER A 319 24.41 -17.70 11.58
C SER A 319 23.98 -16.68 10.50
N ALA A 320 22.90 -17.00 9.80
CA ALA A 320 22.26 -16.10 8.85
C ALA A 320 20.76 -16.35 8.86
N TYR A 321 19.96 -15.34 8.58
CA TYR A 321 18.51 -15.49 8.50
C TYR A 321 17.88 -14.40 7.65
N PHE A 322 16.62 -14.62 7.29
CA PHE A 322 15.73 -13.56 6.84
C PHE A 322 14.28 -13.88 7.22
N ILE A 323 13.46 -12.84 7.23
CA ILE A 323 12.05 -12.86 7.60
C ILE A 323 11.28 -12.04 6.56
N TYR A 324 10.24 -12.64 5.98
CA TYR A 324 9.17 -11.92 5.29
C TYR A 324 8.02 -11.66 6.25
N GLU A 325 7.42 -10.48 6.17
CA GLU A 325 6.15 -10.13 6.82
C GLU A 325 5.10 -9.91 5.73
N PHE A 326 4.03 -10.71 5.75
CA PHE A 326 2.86 -10.55 4.90
C PHE A 326 1.75 -9.96 5.76
N ASP A 327 1.40 -8.70 5.50
CA ASP A 327 0.41 -7.95 6.28
C ASP A 327 -0.84 -7.74 5.44
N PHE A 328 -1.92 -8.41 5.82
CA PHE A 328 -3.23 -8.34 5.19
C PHE A 328 -4.25 -7.65 6.10
N SER A 329 -3.80 -6.80 7.04
CA SER A 329 -4.68 -5.90 7.80
C SER A 329 -5.41 -4.89 6.90
N GLY A 330 -4.97 -4.73 5.65
CA GLY A 330 -5.58 -3.89 4.62
C GLY A 330 -6.75 -4.53 3.88
N LEU A 331 -7.10 -5.79 4.19
CA LEU A 331 -8.29 -6.42 3.62
C LEU A 331 -9.55 -5.91 4.32
N THR A 332 -10.47 -5.33 3.55
CA THR A 332 -11.75 -4.80 4.04
C THR A 332 -12.94 -5.49 3.40
N ASN A 333 -12.77 -5.99 2.17
CA ASN A 333 -13.80 -6.69 1.40
C ASN A 333 -13.60 -8.21 1.40
N TYR A 334 -12.48 -8.70 1.94
CA TYR A 334 -12.14 -10.10 2.00
C TYR A 334 -11.74 -10.52 3.41
N GLU A 335 -12.06 -11.77 3.75
CA GLU A 335 -11.61 -12.44 4.95
C GLU A 335 -10.55 -13.46 4.55
N ALA A 336 -9.35 -13.34 5.14
CA ALA A 336 -8.26 -14.27 4.95
C ALA A 336 -8.61 -15.63 5.57
N THR A 337 -8.62 -16.69 4.76
CA THR A 337 -9.07 -18.03 5.19
C THR A 337 -7.94 -19.03 5.38
N SER A 338 -6.92 -18.96 4.53
CA SER A 338 -5.75 -19.82 4.61
C SER A 338 -4.59 -19.21 3.85
N ILE A 339 -3.39 -19.67 4.17
CA ILE A 339 -2.21 -19.44 3.35
C ILE A 339 -1.72 -20.77 2.79
N TYR A 340 -1.12 -20.72 1.60
CA TYR A 340 -0.29 -21.78 1.07
C TYR A 340 1.16 -21.28 1.06
N LEU A 341 2.05 -22.06 1.67
CA LEU A 341 3.47 -21.83 1.67
C LEU A 341 4.14 -22.97 0.92
N GLN A 342 5.06 -22.64 0.02
CA GLN A 342 5.95 -23.60 -0.61
C GLN A 342 7.36 -23.06 -0.57
N ASP A 343 8.34 -23.93 -0.31
CA ASP A 343 9.75 -23.59 -0.40
C ASP A 343 10.61 -24.75 -0.91
N VAL A 344 11.85 -24.41 -1.26
CA VAL A 344 12.90 -25.37 -1.59
C VAL A 344 14.19 -24.92 -0.93
N ALA A 345 14.80 -25.81 -0.15
CA ALA A 345 16.10 -25.60 0.46
C ALA A 345 17.05 -26.75 0.10
N TYR A 346 18.32 -26.43 -0.09
CA TYR A 346 19.38 -27.36 -0.40
C TYR A 346 20.56 -27.11 0.53
N LEU A 347 20.98 -28.16 1.22
CA LEU A 347 22.17 -28.16 2.05
C LEU A 347 23.14 -29.22 1.55
N ASN A 348 24.30 -28.81 1.06
CA ASN A 348 25.40 -29.73 0.81
C ASN A 348 26.26 -29.84 2.06
N ASN A 349 25.91 -30.78 2.92
CA ASN A 349 26.66 -31.01 4.13
C ASN A 349 27.82 -31.96 3.79
N GLY A 350 29.05 -31.44 3.78
CA GLY A 350 30.25 -32.27 3.66
C GLY A 350 30.37 -33.29 4.81
N THR A 351 31.48 -34.00 4.91
CA THR A 351 31.68 -35.08 5.89
C THR A 351 31.51 -34.65 7.36
N GLY A 352 30.29 -34.73 7.89
CA GLY A 352 29.99 -34.91 9.32
C GLY A 352 29.70 -33.67 10.18
N ALA A 353 29.63 -32.45 9.61
CA ALA A 353 29.28 -31.25 10.39
C ALA A 353 27.76 -31.14 10.60
N ALA A 354 27.29 -30.70 11.78
CA ALA A 354 25.86 -30.51 12.06
C ALA A 354 25.39 -29.13 11.55
N HIS A 355 25.25 -28.99 10.24
CA HIS A 355 24.66 -27.82 9.59
C HIS A 355 23.15 -28.00 9.43
N SER A 356 22.39 -26.90 9.44
CA SER A 356 20.95 -26.94 9.12
C SER A 356 20.44 -25.68 8.44
N ILE A 357 19.37 -25.88 7.65
CA ILE A 357 18.46 -24.82 7.19
C ILE A 357 17.11 -25.13 7.80
N ILE A 358 16.54 -24.20 8.56
CA ILE A 358 15.22 -24.33 9.16
C ILE A 358 14.32 -23.28 8.52
N THR A 359 13.17 -23.70 8.00
CA THR A 359 12.13 -22.78 7.54
C THR A 359 10.95 -22.87 8.49
N SER A 360 10.34 -21.74 8.79
CA SER A 360 9.29 -21.63 9.81
C SER A 360 8.31 -20.52 9.46
N TYR A 361 7.11 -20.60 10.01
CA TYR A 361 6.14 -19.51 9.95
C TYR A 361 5.66 -19.12 11.34
N LYS A 362 5.10 -17.92 11.47
CA LYS A 362 4.43 -17.43 12.68
C LYS A 362 3.15 -16.69 12.28
N LEU A 363 2.04 -16.97 12.97
CA LEU A 363 0.75 -16.31 12.74
C LEU A 363 0.60 -15.14 13.73
N GLY A 364 0.45 -13.93 13.21
CA GLY A 364 0.38 -12.69 13.98
C GLY A 364 1.68 -12.31 14.69
N ASP A 365 1.65 -11.20 15.42
CA ASP A 365 2.82 -10.69 16.14
C ASP A 365 3.25 -11.57 17.31
N THR A 366 2.27 -12.20 17.97
CA THR A 366 2.43 -12.89 19.26
C THR A 366 2.48 -14.42 19.16
N GLY A 367 2.33 -14.98 17.96
CA GLY A 367 2.37 -16.43 17.76
C GLY A 367 3.75 -17.04 18.04
N ASP A 368 3.77 -18.36 18.26
CA ASP A 368 5.01 -19.13 18.26
C ASP A 368 5.48 -19.41 16.83
N TRP A 369 6.80 -19.56 16.64
CA TRP A 369 7.36 -20.06 15.39
C TRP A 369 7.08 -21.55 15.23
N ILE A 370 6.45 -21.91 14.11
CA ILE A 370 6.15 -23.29 13.73
C ILE A 370 7.07 -23.69 12.59
N THR A 371 7.82 -24.78 12.77
CA THR A 371 8.74 -25.29 11.75
C THR A 371 8.00 -25.95 10.60
N LEU A 372 8.28 -25.49 9.38
CA LEU A 372 7.84 -26.13 8.13
C LEU A 372 8.79 -27.24 7.75
N ASN A 373 10.09 -26.93 7.77
CA ASN A 373 11.10 -27.85 7.28
C ASN A 373 12.43 -27.70 8.04
N THR A 374 13.18 -28.80 8.11
CA THR A 374 14.55 -28.83 8.62
C THR A 374 15.42 -29.62 7.65
N VAL A 375 16.31 -28.93 6.96
CA VAL A 375 17.26 -29.53 6.01
C VAL A 375 18.61 -29.68 6.66
N THR A 376 19.06 -30.92 6.83
CA THR A 376 20.40 -31.25 7.38
C THR A 376 21.36 -31.79 6.32
N ASN A 377 20.84 -32.25 5.17
CA ASN A 377 21.58 -32.63 3.98
C ASN A 377 20.64 -32.81 2.77
N GLY A 378 21.13 -32.55 1.56
CA GLY A 378 20.38 -32.71 0.31
C GLY A 378 19.40 -31.58 0.01
N GLN A 379 18.58 -31.78 -1.02
CA GLN A 379 17.49 -30.86 -1.39
C GLN A 379 16.19 -31.35 -0.77
N VAL A 380 15.46 -30.45 -0.14
CA VAL A 380 14.11 -30.71 0.37
C VAL A 380 13.20 -29.60 -0.15
N SER A 381 12.04 -30.00 -0.65
CA SER A 381 10.94 -29.09 -0.92
C SER A 381 9.87 -29.31 0.13
N SER A 382 9.30 -28.25 0.65
CA SER A 382 8.13 -28.32 1.52
C SER A 382 7.01 -27.51 0.94
N SER A 383 5.78 -27.95 1.17
CA SER A 383 4.61 -27.11 1.01
C SER A 383 3.56 -27.46 2.05
N ASP A 384 2.80 -26.47 2.47
CA ASP A 384 1.74 -26.62 3.45
C ASP A 384 0.61 -25.61 3.21
N THR A 385 -0.61 -26.00 3.56
CA THR A 385 -1.78 -25.11 3.58
C THR A 385 -2.21 -24.91 5.02
N ILE A 386 -2.03 -23.69 5.52
CA ILE A 386 -2.25 -23.35 6.91
C ILE A 386 -3.57 -22.58 7.00
N PRO A 387 -4.58 -23.11 7.71
CA PRO A 387 -5.82 -22.38 7.94
C PRO A 387 -5.56 -21.16 8.85
N LEU A 388 -6.19 -20.04 8.51
CA LEU A 388 -6.19 -18.85 9.33
C LEU A 388 -7.48 -18.79 10.16
N THR A 389 -7.39 -18.15 11.31
CA THR A 389 -8.55 -17.82 12.17
C THR A 389 -8.79 -16.32 12.14
N ASP A 390 -10.02 -15.89 12.41
CA ASP A 390 -10.59 -14.54 12.22
C ASP A 390 -9.86 -13.37 12.91
N ALA A 391 -8.76 -13.61 13.61
CA ALA A 391 -7.96 -12.61 14.33
C ALA A 391 -6.51 -12.49 13.83
N ILE A 392 -6.13 -13.20 12.77
CA ILE A 392 -4.80 -13.11 12.18
C ILE A 392 -4.87 -12.15 11.00
N ASP A 393 -4.08 -11.09 11.04
CA ASP A 393 -3.90 -10.09 9.98
C ASP A 393 -2.47 -10.12 9.41
N LYS A 394 -1.56 -10.85 10.06
CA LYS A 394 -0.15 -10.95 9.67
C LYS A 394 0.34 -12.38 9.66
N VAL A 395 1.21 -12.69 8.71
CA VAL A 395 1.98 -13.92 8.68
C VAL A 395 3.45 -13.60 8.48
N TYR A 396 4.29 -14.23 9.29
CA TYR A 396 5.74 -14.17 9.12
C TYR A 396 6.25 -15.49 8.55
N TYR A 397 7.16 -15.43 7.59
CA TYR A 397 7.92 -16.58 7.11
C TYR A 397 9.42 -16.33 7.37
N LYS A 398 10.10 -17.28 8.00
CA LYS A 398 11.51 -17.17 8.38
C LYS A 398 12.32 -18.33 7.81
N VAL A 399 13.54 -18.00 7.38
CA VAL A 399 14.58 -18.97 7.04
C VAL A 399 15.79 -18.72 7.91
N GLU A 400 16.26 -19.76 8.60
CA GLU A 400 17.45 -19.73 9.44
C GLU A 400 18.49 -20.71 8.94
N PHE A 401 19.69 -20.18 8.69
CA PHE A 401 20.89 -20.96 8.38
C PHE A 401 21.72 -21.09 9.65
N THR A 402 22.06 -22.32 10.02
CA THR A 402 22.88 -22.61 11.21
C THR A 402 24.12 -23.40 10.80
N SER A 403 25.30 -22.83 11.10
CA SER A 403 26.57 -23.55 10.97
C SER A 403 26.76 -24.51 12.16
N ALA A 404 27.65 -25.49 11.99
CA ALA A 404 27.99 -26.38 13.09
C ALA A 404 28.76 -25.60 14.16
N VAL A 405 28.60 -25.98 15.43
CA VAL A 405 29.27 -25.29 16.54
C VAL A 405 30.77 -25.17 16.30
N GLY A 406 31.29 -23.94 16.37
CA GLY A 406 32.72 -23.65 16.17
C GLY A 406 33.16 -23.61 14.70
N THR A 407 32.23 -23.65 13.75
CA THR A 407 32.49 -23.51 12.31
C THR A 407 31.85 -22.24 11.75
N THR A 408 32.13 -21.95 10.47
CA THR A 408 31.49 -20.87 9.71
C THR A 408 30.97 -21.42 8.40
N PHE A 409 30.07 -20.68 7.75
CA PHE A 409 29.58 -21.07 6.43
C PHE A 409 30.69 -21.06 5.39
N THR A 410 30.75 -22.14 4.61
CA THR A 410 31.54 -22.22 3.39
C THR A 410 30.67 -21.88 2.19
N THR A 411 31.30 -21.43 1.11
CA THR A 411 30.63 -21.03 -0.12
C THR A 411 29.75 -22.15 -0.69
N ASN A 412 28.54 -21.82 -1.16
CA ASN A 412 27.60 -22.71 -1.86
C ASN A 412 27.00 -23.89 -1.07
N ASN A 413 27.24 -24.05 0.23
CA ASN A 413 26.66 -25.20 0.93
C ASN A 413 25.23 -24.98 1.40
N PHE A 414 24.79 -23.73 1.57
CA PHE A 414 23.49 -23.38 2.15
C PHE A 414 22.70 -22.61 1.10
N GLN A 415 21.65 -23.20 0.54
CA GLN A 415 20.93 -22.59 -0.59
C GLN A 415 19.43 -22.66 -0.31
N TRP A 416 18.78 -21.51 -0.23
CA TRP A 416 17.33 -21.39 -0.19
C TRP A 416 16.82 -20.87 -1.54
N ASN A 417 15.63 -21.34 -1.93
CA ASN A 417 15.01 -21.11 -3.23
C ASN A 417 15.94 -21.47 -4.40
N ARG A 418 16.57 -22.64 -4.31
CA ARG A 418 17.49 -23.14 -5.33
C ARG A 418 16.72 -23.54 -6.60
N SER A 419 16.57 -22.60 -7.51
CA SER A 419 15.77 -22.73 -8.72
C SER A 419 16.64 -22.88 -9.97
N ALA A 420 16.14 -23.60 -10.97
CA ALA A 420 16.70 -23.66 -12.32
C ALA A 420 15.92 -22.70 -13.24
N PRO A 421 16.45 -22.33 -14.43
CA PRO A 421 15.65 -21.61 -15.41
C PRO A 421 14.34 -22.36 -15.70
N GLY A 422 13.21 -21.67 -15.54
CA GLY A 422 11.86 -22.24 -15.74
C GLY A 422 11.38 -23.19 -14.63
N ALA A 423 12.06 -23.24 -13.49
CA ALA A 423 11.58 -23.99 -12.33
C ALA A 423 10.29 -23.38 -11.77
N THR A 424 9.28 -24.21 -11.57
CA THR A 424 8.02 -23.83 -10.90
C THR A 424 8.03 -24.16 -9.41
N ASN A 425 9.07 -24.83 -8.94
CA ASN A 425 9.25 -25.19 -7.54
C ASN A 425 10.12 -24.14 -6.81
N THR A 426 9.66 -22.90 -6.84
CA THR A 426 10.27 -21.79 -6.10
C THR A 426 9.59 -21.57 -4.75
N PHE A 427 10.07 -20.59 -3.99
CA PHE A 427 9.28 -20.06 -2.88
C PHE A 427 8.01 -19.42 -3.42
N GLN A 428 6.89 -19.77 -2.80
CA GLN A 428 5.57 -19.24 -3.09
C GLN A 428 4.81 -19.05 -1.78
N PHE A 429 4.20 -17.88 -1.65
CA PHE A 429 3.20 -17.55 -0.66
C PHE A 429 1.90 -17.24 -1.40
N THR A 430 0.83 -17.92 -1.04
CA THR A 430 -0.51 -17.62 -1.57
C THR A 430 -1.48 -17.41 -0.43
N LEU A 431 -2.09 -16.24 -0.36
CA LEU A 431 -3.23 -15.97 0.52
C LEU A 431 -4.51 -16.40 -0.21
N ASN A 432 -5.32 -17.22 0.44
CA ASN A 432 -6.69 -17.49 0.01
C ASN A 432 -7.65 -16.68 0.87
N ALA A 433 -8.57 -15.97 0.24
CA ALA A 433 -9.50 -15.11 0.93
C ALA A 433 -10.92 -15.28 0.40
N THR A 434 -11.92 -15.18 1.27
CA THR A 434 -13.33 -15.21 0.86
C THR A 434 -13.91 -13.82 0.90
N PRO A 435 -14.71 -13.40 -0.10
CA PRO A 435 -15.41 -12.12 -0.01
C PRO A 435 -16.24 -12.06 1.27
N ILE A 436 -16.06 -10.99 2.04
CA ILE A 436 -16.95 -10.69 3.17
C ILE A 436 -18.31 -10.35 2.54
N PRO A 437 -19.39 -11.08 2.87
CA PRO A 437 -20.70 -10.72 2.39
C PRO A 437 -20.98 -9.29 2.82
N GLU A 438 -21.22 -8.39 1.86
CA GLU A 438 -21.62 -7.02 2.20
C GLU A 438 -22.76 -7.11 3.21
N PRO A 439 -22.63 -6.49 4.41
CA PRO A 439 -23.69 -6.51 5.38
C PRO A 439 -24.88 -5.86 4.71
N ALA A 440 -25.90 -6.67 4.36
CA ALA A 440 -26.94 -6.29 3.42
C ALA A 440 -27.29 -4.81 3.60
N THR A 441 -26.79 -3.97 2.70
CA THR A 441 -26.98 -2.51 2.74
C THR A 441 -28.49 -2.21 2.75
N THR A 442 -29.25 -3.13 2.14
CA THR A 442 -30.71 -3.23 2.25
C THR A 442 -31.21 -3.38 3.68
N GLY A 443 -30.59 -4.20 4.53
CA GLY A 443 -30.95 -4.40 5.93
C GLY A 443 -30.79 -3.15 6.78
N ILE A 444 -29.67 -2.43 6.64
CA ILE A 444 -29.45 -1.15 7.34
C ILE A 444 -30.40 -0.08 6.80
N ALA A 445 -30.62 -0.02 5.49
CA ALA A 445 -31.58 0.90 4.88
C ALA A 445 -33.02 0.61 5.32
N ILE A 446 -33.43 -0.66 5.42
CA ILE A 446 -34.74 -1.10 5.89
C ILE A 446 -34.91 -0.75 7.38
N LEU A 447 -33.92 -1.00 8.22
CA LEU A 447 -33.95 -0.63 9.65
C LEU A 447 -34.03 0.89 9.83
N GLY A 448 -33.25 1.65 9.06
CA GLY A 448 -33.30 3.11 9.04
C GLY A 448 -34.66 3.65 8.61
N ALA A 449 -35.24 3.09 7.53
CA ALA A 449 -36.57 3.44 7.04
C ALA A 449 -37.67 3.07 8.05
N ALA A 450 -37.59 1.88 8.66
CA ALA A 450 -38.55 1.43 9.67
C ALA A 450 -38.50 2.30 10.93
N ALA A 451 -37.31 2.69 11.38
CA ALA A 451 -37.15 3.60 12.51
C ALA A 451 -37.73 5.00 12.20
N ALA A 452 -37.49 5.52 11.00
CA ALA A 452 -38.06 6.79 10.55
C ALA A 452 -39.59 6.75 10.49
N ILE A 453 -40.18 5.68 9.95
CA ILE A 453 -41.63 5.46 9.90
C ILE A 453 -42.20 5.36 11.32
N ALA A 454 -41.59 4.59 12.22
CA ALA A 454 -42.03 4.45 13.60
C ALA A 454 -42.02 5.79 14.35
N LEU A 455 -41.03 6.64 14.11
CA LEU A 455 -40.94 8.00 14.66
C LEU A 455 -42.05 8.93 14.13
N VAL A 456 -42.36 8.86 12.83
CA VAL A 456 -43.47 9.62 12.23
C VAL A 456 -44.81 9.17 12.82
N LEU A 457 -45.05 7.86 12.90
CA LEU A 457 -46.28 7.29 13.46
C LEU A 457 -46.47 7.64 14.95
N LYS A 458 -45.39 7.61 15.75
CA LYS A 458 -45.43 8.02 17.17
C LYS A 458 -45.77 9.50 17.33
N ARG A 459 -45.35 10.37 16.41
CA ARG A 459 -45.71 11.81 16.41
C ARG A 459 -47.14 12.07 15.96
N GLN A 460 -47.68 11.22 15.08
CA GLN A 460 -49.04 11.36 14.56
C GLN A 460 -50.11 10.74 15.47
N SER A 461 -49.74 9.92 16.46
CA SER A 461 -50.68 9.47 17.49
C SER A 461 -51.34 10.70 18.11
N PRO A 462 -52.64 10.94 17.83
CA PRO A 462 -53.36 12.07 18.39
C PRO A 462 -53.22 11.93 19.88
N SER A 463 -52.70 12.97 20.57
CA SER A 463 -52.79 13.02 22.02
C SER A 463 -54.26 12.77 22.33
N HIS A 464 -54.58 11.60 22.89
CA HIS A 464 -55.94 11.25 23.26
C HIS A 464 -56.46 12.45 24.02
N ARG A 465 -57.35 13.17 23.34
CA ARG A 465 -57.98 14.37 23.83
C ARG A 465 -58.62 13.88 25.12
N ARG A 466 -58.05 14.29 26.26
CA ARG A 466 -58.69 14.08 27.55
C ARG A 466 -60.03 14.77 27.43
N GLU A 467 -61.05 13.99 27.11
CA GLU A 467 -62.42 14.43 27.24
C GLU A 467 -62.57 14.81 28.70
N ASN A 468 -62.80 16.11 28.92
CA ASN A 468 -63.07 16.66 30.24
C ASN A 468 -64.34 15.99 30.76
N PRO A 469 -64.28 15.19 31.84
CA PRO A 469 -65.48 14.70 32.50
C PRO A 469 -65.95 15.80 33.46
N ALA A 470 -66.45 16.90 32.92
CA ALA A 470 -67.00 17.98 33.72
C ALA A 470 -68.13 18.64 32.95
N LEU A 471 -69.28 17.96 32.92
CA LEU A 471 -70.63 18.52 32.73
C LEU A 471 -71.63 17.36 32.83
N ALA A 472 -71.80 16.83 34.05
CA ALA A 472 -72.87 15.89 34.37
C ALA A 472 -73.25 15.98 35.86
N SER A 473 -73.67 17.17 36.30
CA SER A 473 -74.56 17.45 37.45
C SER A 473 -74.52 18.98 37.62
N GLU A 474 -75.59 19.75 37.70
CA GLU A 474 -76.82 19.50 38.44
C GLU A 474 -77.99 20.24 37.77
N SER A 475 -79.10 19.53 37.66
CA SER A 475 -80.44 20.07 37.59
C SER A 475 -80.97 20.22 39.02
N ASN A 476 -81.21 21.45 39.47
CA ASN A 476 -82.37 21.89 40.26
C ASN A 476 -82.35 23.40 40.47
#